data_AF-L7W1A8-F1
#
_entry.id   AF-L7W1A8-F1
#
_cell.length_a   1.000
_cell.length_b   1.000
_cell.length_c   1.000
_cell.angle_alpha   90.00
_cell.angle_beta   90.00
_cell.angle_gamma   90.00
#
_symmetry.space_group_name_H-M   'P 1'
#
loop_
_entity.id
_entity.type
_entity.pdbx_description
1 polymer ?
#
loop_
_entity_poly.entity_id
_entity_poly.type
_entity_poly.pdbx_seq_one_letter_code
_entity_poly.pdbx_strand_id
1 'polypeptide(L)'
;MILKRIHLLPVGYSIVKYHGKSYGVTSTDYNNGKSHKVYAEELGGTDFISLNYYTLKSKSIIKPCEMPEEKVVDFLMKYEMHY
;
A
#
# COMPACT_ATOMS: atom_id res chain seq x y z
N MET A 1 -9.98 6.85 -5.62
CA MET A 1 -9.19 7.44 -4.52
C MET A 1 -8.00 6.55 -4.16
N ILE A 2 -8.23 5.26 -3.89
CA ILE A 2 -7.18 4.32 -3.48
C ILE A 2 -6.09 4.09 -4.53
N LEU A 3 -6.44 3.83 -5.80
CA LEU A 3 -5.42 3.63 -6.85
C LEU A 3 -4.47 4.83 -6.98
N LYS A 4 -5.00 6.06 -6.87
CA LYS A 4 -4.17 7.29 -6.87
C LYS A 4 -3.18 7.28 -5.71
N ARG A 5 -3.60 6.85 -4.52
CA ARG A 5 -2.73 6.71 -3.35
C ARG A 5 -1.69 5.59 -3.56
N ILE A 6 -2.02 4.50 -4.24
CA ILE A 6 -1.01 3.47 -4.58
C ILE A 6 0.03 4.02 -5.56
N HIS A 7 -0.39 4.80 -6.57
CA HIS A 7 0.53 5.39 -7.55
C HIS A 7 1.46 6.47 -6.98
N LEU A 8 1.14 7.04 -5.82
CA LEU A 8 2.03 7.96 -5.12
C LEU A 8 3.19 7.22 -4.42
N LEU A 9 3.08 5.91 -4.21
CA LEU A 9 4.19 5.09 -3.74
C LEU A 9 5.08 4.74 -4.94
N PRO A 10 6.37 5.14 -4.93
CA PRO A 10 7.31 4.73 -5.97
C PRO A 10 7.37 3.21 -6.09
N VAL A 11 7.47 2.69 -7.32
CA VAL A 11 7.78 1.28 -7.55
C VAL A 11 9.17 1.00 -7.00
N GLY A 12 9.32 -0.12 -6.30
CA GLY A 12 10.51 -0.42 -5.50
C GLY A 12 10.26 -0.04 -4.04
N TYR A 13 11.25 0.59 -3.41
CA TYR A 13 11.22 0.91 -1.98
C TYR A 13 11.07 2.40 -1.72
N SER A 14 10.29 2.75 -0.70
CA SER A 14 10.13 4.11 -0.19
C SER A 14 9.90 4.08 1.32
N ILE A 15 10.07 5.22 1.99
CA ILE A 15 9.73 5.38 3.40
C ILE A 15 8.55 6.33 3.51
N VAL A 16 7.56 5.97 4.34
CA VAL A 16 6.40 6.80 4.63
C VAL A 16 6.20 6.92 6.14
N LYS A 17 5.45 7.92 6.57
CA LYS A 17 4.91 8.02 7.92
C LYS A 17 3.44 7.58 7.93
N TYR A 18 3.05 6.82 8.94
CA TYR A 18 1.67 6.41 9.17
C TYR A 18 1.42 6.39 10.68
N HIS A 19 0.42 7.15 11.16
CA HIS A 19 0.14 7.36 12.59
C HIS A 19 1.40 7.71 13.41
N GLY A 20 2.26 8.57 12.87
CA GLY A 20 3.49 9.02 13.54
C GLY A 20 4.65 8.00 13.54
N LYS A 21 4.45 6.81 12.97
CA LYS A 21 5.48 5.76 12.84
C LYS A 21 6.03 5.69 11.42
N SER A 22 7.30 5.31 11.29
CA SER A 22 7.96 5.15 9.99
C SER A 22 7.73 3.74 9.45
N TYR A 23 7.30 3.63 8.20
CA TYR A 23 7.12 2.36 7.49
C TYR A 23 8.02 2.32 6.25
N GLY A 24 8.73 1.21 6.07
CA GLY A 24 9.37 0.87 4.81
C GLY A 24 8.33 0.23 3.90
N VAL A 25 8.13 0.81 2.71
CA VAL A 25 7.09 0.38 1.77
C VAL A 25 7.74 -0.13 0.50
N THR A 26 7.46 -1.39 0.18
CA THR A 26 7.74 -1.99 -1.12
C THR A 26 6.48 -2.00 -1.96
N SER A 27 6.51 -1.31 -3.10
CA SER A 27 5.44 -1.31 -4.10
C SER A 27 5.92 -1.99 -5.38
N THR A 28 5.08 -2.83 -5.97
CA THR A 28 5.36 -3.48 -7.26
C THR A 28 4.16 -3.37 -8.18
N ASP A 29 4.41 -2.98 -9.42
CA ASP A 29 3.43 -2.99 -10.51
C ASP A 29 3.58 -4.27 -11.33
N TYR A 30 2.45 -4.88 -11.67
CA TYR A 30 2.33 -6.08 -12.47
C TYR A 30 1.25 -5.88 -13.54
N ASN A 31 1.31 -6.70 -14.60
CA ASN A 31 0.30 -6.73 -15.65
C ASN A 31 0.06 -5.36 -16.30
N ASN A 32 1.13 -4.56 -16.44
CA ASN A 32 1.12 -3.26 -17.11
C ASN A 32 0.14 -2.26 -16.45
N GLY A 33 0.21 -2.10 -15.13
CA GLY A 33 -0.65 -1.21 -14.34
C GLY A 33 -2.01 -1.80 -13.94
N LYS A 34 -2.25 -3.08 -14.24
CA LYS A 34 -3.53 -3.74 -13.92
C LYS A 34 -3.55 -4.40 -12.55
N SER A 35 -2.39 -4.57 -11.93
CA SER A 35 -2.31 -5.11 -10.58
C SER A 35 -1.10 -4.56 -9.84
N HIS A 36 -1.30 -4.19 -8.57
CA HIS A 36 -0.23 -3.69 -7.71
C HIS A 36 -0.14 -4.53 -6.45
N LYS A 37 1.08 -4.80 -6.01
CA LYS A 37 1.34 -5.37 -4.68
C LYS A 37 1.97 -4.28 -3.83
N VAL A 38 1.47 -4.10 -2.62
CA VAL A 38 2.06 -3.19 -1.64
C VAL A 38 2.32 -3.98 -0.36
N TYR A 39 3.54 -3.89 0.12
CA TYR A 39 3.96 -4.39 1.42
C TYR A 39 4.59 -3.22 2.18
N ALA A 40 4.16 -3.00 3.42
CA ALA A 40 4.71 -1.99 4.31
C ALA A 40 5.00 -2.62 5.67
N GLU A 41 6.20 -2.40 6.20
CA GLU A 41 6.61 -2.87 7.52
C GLU A 41 7.02 -1.68 8.39
N GLU A 42 6.63 -1.69 9.66
CA GLU A 42 7.05 -0.68 10.63
C GLU A 42 8.55 -0.82 10.91
N LEU A 43 9.33 0.25 10.67
CA LEU A 43 10.80 0.20 10.81
C LEU A 43 11.29 0.15 12.26
N GLY A 44 10.40 0.34 13.23
CA GLY A 44 10.69 0.32 14.66
C GLY A 44 9.78 -0.60 15.47
N GLY A 45 9.03 -1.48 14.80
CA GLY A 45 8.03 -2.32 15.44
C GLY A 45 7.79 -3.61 14.66
N THR A 46 6.69 -4.27 14.97
CA THR A 46 6.30 -5.54 14.33
C THR A 46 5.02 -5.40 13.50
N ASP A 47 4.51 -4.17 13.34
CA ASP A 47 3.31 -3.94 12.55
C ASP A 47 3.63 -3.98 11.05
N PHE A 48 2.66 -4.47 10.27
CA PHE A 48 2.79 -4.49 8.82
C PHE A 48 1.43 -4.37 8.11
N ILE A 49 1.51 -3.95 6.84
CA ILE A 49 0.40 -3.85 5.90
C ILE A 49 0.78 -4.62 4.64
N SER A 50 -0.09 -5.50 4.16
CA SER A 50 0.15 -6.27 2.94
C SER A 50 -1.13 -6.43 2.14
N LEU A 51 -1.10 -6.03 0.87
CA LEU A 51 -2.26 -6.06 -0.02
C LEU A 51 -1.88 -6.31 -1.48
N ASN A 52 -2.87 -6.80 -2.22
CA ASN A 52 -2.90 -6.73 -3.68
C ASN A 52 -4.06 -5.87 -4.14
N TYR A 53 -3.84 -5.03 -5.14
CA TYR A 53 -4.85 -4.24 -5.81
C TYR A 53 -5.01 -4.74 -7.24
N TYR A 54 -6.24 -4.93 -7.70
CA TYR A 54 -6.54 -5.35 -9.07
C TYR A 54 -7.47 -4.36 -9.74
N THR A 55 -7.11 -3.95 -10.95
CA THR A 55 -7.95 -3.16 -11.85
C THR A 55 -8.59 -4.10 -12.86
N LEU A 56 -9.91 -4.31 -12.74
CA LEU A 56 -10.70 -5.11 -13.68
C LEU A 56 -11.48 -4.19 -14.64
N LYS A 57 -12.10 -4.76 -15.67
CA LYS A 57 -12.83 -4.00 -16.70
C LYS A 57 -13.92 -3.08 -16.14
N SER A 58 -14.60 -3.46 -15.06
CA SER A 58 -15.75 -2.73 -14.50
C SER A 58 -15.62 -2.37 -13.03
N LYS A 59 -14.57 -2.83 -12.33
CA LYS A 59 -14.36 -2.57 -10.90
C LYS A 59 -12.90 -2.71 -10.51
N SER A 60 -12.58 -2.20 -9.33
CA SER A 60 -11.32 -2.52 -8.65
C SER A 60 -11.54 -3.41 -7.44
N ILE A 61 -10.56 -4.24 -7.12
CA ILE A 61 -10.58 -5.11 -5.94
C ILE A 61 -9.33 -4.85 -5.11
N ILE A 62 -9.51 -4.72 -3.80
CA ILE A 62 -8.44 -4.74 -2.80
C ILE A 62 -8.48 -6.09 -2.13
N LYS A 63 -7.32 -6.74 -1.99
CA LYS A 63 -7.19 -8.04 -1.34
C LYS A 63 -6.08 -7.99 -0.30
N PRO A 64 -6.41 -7.77 0.98
CA PRO A 64 -5.47 -7.94 2.08
C PRO A 64 -4.95 -9.38 2.16
N CYS A 65 -3.73 -9.58 2.65
CA CYS A 65 -3.16 -10.92 2.85
C CYS A 65 -3.55 -11.51 4.21
N GLU A 66 -3.29 -10.80 5.30
CA GLU A 66 -3.34 -11.35 6.68
C GLU A 66 -4.07 -10.42 7.68
N MET A 67 -4.73 -9.37 7.20
CA MET A 67 -5.32 -8.32 8.05
C MET A 67 -6.67 -7.84 7.51
N PRO A 68 -7.47 -7.14 8.33
CA PRO A 68 -8.72 -6.54 7.88
C PRO A 68 -8.52 -5.54 6.74
N GLU A 69 -9.50 -5.48 5.83
CA GLU A 69 -9.50 -4.51 4.73
C GLU A 69 -9.48 -3.06 5.24
N GLU A 70 -10.16 -2.79 6.34
CA GLU A 70 -10.19 -1.45 6.96
C GLU A 70 -8.80 -0.95 7.33
N LYS A 71 -7.93 -1.81 7.90
CA LYS A 71 -6.54 -1.45 8.22
C LYS A 71 -5.75 -1.07 6.97
N VAL A 72 -5.94 -1.84 5.90
CA VAL A 72 -5.29 -1.61 4.61
C VAL A 72 -5.75 -0.28 4.00
N VAL A 73 -7.06 -0.03 4.01
CA VAL A 73 -7.65 1.21 3.49
C VAL A 73 -7.20 2.40 4.33
N ASP A 74 -7.18 2.29 5.65
CA ASP A 74 -6.70 3.36 6.54
C ASP A 74 -5.26 3.73 6.25
N PHE A 75 -4.37 2.74 6.14
CA PHE A 75 -2.97 2.94 5.75
C PHE A 75 -2.88 3.67 4.40
N LEU A 76 -3.52 3.13 3.37
CA LEU A 76 -3.47 3.71 2.04
C LEU A 76 -4.02 5.13 2.01
N MET A 77 -4.95 5.50 2.89
CA MET A 77 -5.54 6.84 2.94
C MET A 77 -4.77 7.84 3.80
N LYS A 78 -4.01 7.38 4.79
CA LYS A 78 -3.38 8.25 5.80
C LYS A 78 -1.85 8.26 5.80
N TYR A 79 -1.18 7.39 5.05
CA TYR A 79 0.28 7.50 4.95
C TYR A 79 0.70 8.86 4.35
N GLU A 80 1.88 9.32 4.73
CA GLU A 80 2.50 10.54 4.22
C GLU A 80 3.91 10.22 3.73
N MET A 81 4.29 10.71 2.56
CA MET A 81 5.64 10.49 2.02
C MET A 81 6.68 11.12 2.96
N HIS A 82 7.71 10.36 3.31
CA HIS A 82 8.86 10.88 4.04
C HIS A 82 9.90 11.35 3.02
N TYR A 83 10.04 12.67 2.85
CA TYR A 83 11.06 13.29 2.00
C TYR A 83 12.35 13.55 2.76
#